data_AF-A0A9E5BZW0-F1
#
_entry.id   AF-A0A9E5BZW0-F1
#
_cell.length_a   1.000
_cell.length_b   1.000
_cell.length_c   1.000
_cell.angle_alpha   90.00
_cell.angle_beta   90.00
_cell.angle_gamma   90.00
#
_symmetry.space_group_name_H-M   'P 1'
#
loop_
_entity.id
_entity.type
_entity.pdbx_description
1 polymer ?
#
loop_
_entity_poly.entity_id
_entity_poly.type
_entity_poly.pdbx_seq_one_letter_code
_entity_poly.pdbx_strand_id
1 'polypeptide(L)'
;QLYNGVPIFINDYISNAQTVGTSSDCSTVYCFSMGEPDQGVVGLTSPGGMQVERIGELESKDATRHRVKWYSAIAVLSTLSMARLIGVRT
;
A
#
# COMPACT_ATOMS: atom_id res chain seq x y z
N GLN A 1 -18.17 4.90 4.28
CA GLN A 1 -18.58 5.52 5.56
C GLN A 1 -17.59 6.66 5.87
N LEU A 2 -18.06 7.76 6.47
CA LEU A 2 -17.22 8.92 6.85
C LEU A 2 -17.07 8.98 8.37
N TYR A 3 -15.93 9.48 8.85
CA TYR A 3 -15.71 9.90 10.24
C TYR A 3 -15.16 11.33 10.24
N ASN A 4 -15.89 12.28 10.82
CA ASN A 4 -15.56 13.72 10.79
C ASN A 4 -15.22 14.24 9.38
N GLY A 5 -15.96 13.78 8.37
CA GLY A 5 -15.74 14.15 6.97
C GLY A 5 -14.58 13.41 6.27
N VAL A 6 -13.83 12.57 6.98
CA VAL A 6 -12.75 11.75 6.42
C VAL A 6 -13.28 10.37 6.01
N PRO A 7 -13.06 9.91 4.77
CA PRO A 7 -13.48 8.59 4.34
C PRO A 7 -12.68 7.47 5.00
N ILE A 8 -13.38 6.41 5.38
CA ILE A 8 -12.77 5.18 5.89
C ILE A 8 -12.75 4.14 4.77
N PHE A 9 -11.57 3.59 4.51
CA PHE A 9 -11.34 2.49 3.58
C PHE A 9 -11.01 1.21 4.36
N ILE A 10 -11.46 0.08 3.83
CA ILE A 10 -11.17 -1.25 4.36
C ILE A 10 -10.01 -1.83 3.55
N ASN A 11 -9.01 -2.37 4.23
CA ASN A 11 -7.88 -3.04 3.61
C ASN A 11 -7.59 -4.34 4.37
N ASP A 12 -7.87 -5.47 3.73
CA ASP A 12 -7.70 -6.81 4.31
C ASP A 12 -6.23 -7.20 4.51
N TYR A 13 -5.28 -6.46 3.93
CA TYR A 13 -3.84 -6.67 4.13
C TYR A 13 -3.30 -5.98 5.40
N ILE A 14 -4.16 -5.28 6.15
CA ILE A 14 -3.81 -4.82 7.49
C ILE A 14 -3.99 -5.99 8.47
N SER A 15 -2.91 -6.38 9.14
CA SER A 15 -2.89 -7.53 10.06
C SER A 15 -3.76 -7.29 11.30
N ASN A 16 -4.58 -8.29 11.66
CA ASN A 16 -5.35 -8.35 12.91
C ASN A 16 -4.70 -9.25 13.99
N ALA A 17 -3.45 -9.66 13.78
CA ALA A 17 -2.71 -10.54 14.69
C ALA A 17 -1.51 -9.82 15.32
N GLN A 18 -1.63 -8.51 15.56
CA GLN A 18 -0.59 -7.72 16.19
C GLN A 18 -0.66 -7.89 17.71
N THR A 19 0.50 -8.05 18.35
CA THR A 19 0.60 -8.04 19.82
C THR A 19 0.78 -6.61 20.32
N VAL A 20 -0.16 -6.14 21.14
CA VAL A 20 -0.08 -4.83 21.81
C VAL A 20 -0.35 -5.04 23.30
N GLY A 21 0.69 -4.84 24.12
CA GLY A 21 0.65 -5.21 25.54
C GLY A 21 0.44 -6.71 25.70
N THR A 22 -0.66 -7.11 26.35
CA THR A 22 -1.04 -8.52 26.56
C THR A 22 -2.03 -9.06 25.52
N SER A 23 -2.55 -8.21 24.63
CA SER A 23 -3.51 -8.62 23.59
C SER A 23 -2.77 -9.03 22.33
N SER A 24 -3.14 -10.16 21.72
CA SER A 24 -2.51 -10.72 20.51
C SER A 24 -3.42 -10.68 19.27
N ASP A 25 -4.61 -10.12 19.42
CA ASP A 25 -5.71 -10.03 18.47
C ASP A 25 -6.00 -8.56 18.10
N CYS A 26 -4.94 -7.78 17.88
CA CYS A 26 -5.06 -6.36 17.55
C CYS A 26 -4.79 -6.07 16.07
N SER A 27 -5.50 -5.05 15.58
CA SER A 27 -5.30 -4.40 14.29
C SER A 27 -4.73 -2.99 14.46
N THR A 28 -4.41 -2.35 13.33
CA THR A 28 -3.91 -0.98 13.26
C THR A 28 -4.74 -0.16 12.27
N VAL A 29 -5.23 0.99 12.70
CA VAL A 29 -5.89 1.96 11.81
C VAL A 29 -4.89 3.02 11.41
N TYR A 30 -4.75 3.28 10.11
CA TYR A 30 -3.88 4.32 9.56
C TYR A 30 -4.71 5.49 9.07
N CYS A 31 -4.22 6.70 9.33
CA CYS A 31 -4.79 7.94 8.81
C CYS A 31 -3.66 8.76 8.18
N PHE A 32 -3.87 9.24 6.96
CA PHE A 32 -2.86 10.04 6.27
C PHE A 32 -3.48 11.03 5.29
N SER A 33 -2.76 12.13 5.04
CA SER A 33 -3.11 13.11 4.01
C SER A 33 -2.37 12.80 2.71
N MET A 34 -3.08 12.81 1.59
CA MET A 34 -2.53 12.62 0.25
C MET A 34 -2.68 13.89 -0.58
N GLY A 35 -1.74 14.14 -1.49
CA GLY A 35 -1.92 15.12 -2.58
C GLY A 35 -1.53 16.56 -2.26
N GLU A 36 -0.88 16.81 -1.13
CA GLU A 36 -0.24 18.11 -0.87
C GLU A 36 1.12 18.18 -1.60
N PRO A 37 1.45 19.29 -2.29
CA PRO A 37 2.80 19.54 -2.78
C PRO A 37 3.74 19.70 -1.58
N ASP A 38 4.87 19.00 -1.56
CA ASP A 38 5.92 19.08 -0.54
C ASP A 38 5.54 18.67 0.90
N GLN A 39 4.29 18.25 1.13
CA GLN A 39 3.76 17.74 2.40
C GLN A 39 2.83 16.56 2.08
N GLY A 40 2.67 15.58 2.98
CA GLY A 40 1.78 14.45 2.71
C GLY A 40 2.45 13.13 2.33
N VAL A 41 1.60 12.14 2.06
CA VAL A 41 1.97 10.82 1.56
C VAL A 41 1.75 10.75 0.06
N VAL A 42 2.78 10.36 -0.68
CA VAL A 42 2.75 10.28 -2.15
C VAL A 42 3.17 8.91 -2.65
N GLY A 43 2.56 8.46 -3.75
CA GLY A 43 3.00 7.30 -4.50
C GLY A 43 4.08 7.68 -5.50
N LEU A 44 5.14 6.88 -5.56
CA LEU A 44 6.21 7.01 -6.54
C LEU A 44 6.14 5.84 -7.51
N THR A 45 6.31 6.11 -8.80
CA THR A 45 6.42 5.10 -9.85
C THR A 45 7.58 5.43 -10.76
N SER A 46 8.27 4.41 -11.27
CA SER A 46 9.27 4.62 -12.31
C SER A 46 8.65 5.28 -13.55
N PRO A 47 9.41 6.08 -14.31
CA PRO A 47 8.97 6.59 -15.60
C PRO A 47 8.46 5.46 -16.50
N GLY A 48 7.30 5.67 -17.13
CA GLY A 48 6.63 4.66 -17.95
C GLY A 48 5.73 3.68 -17.17
N GLY A 49 5.60 3.84 -15.84
CA GLY A 49 4.59 3.11 -15.05
C GLY A 49 4.83 1.60 -14.97
N MET A 50 3.72 0.84 -14.96
CA MET A 50 3.78 -0.63 -15.07
C MET A 50 4.05 -1.00 -16.54
N GLN A 51 5.09 -1.78 -16.76
CA GLN A 51 5.56 -2.17 -18.08
C GLN A 51 5.32 -3.65 -18.33
N VAL A 52 4.82 -3.97 -19.53
CA VAL A 52 4.65 -5.33 -20.02
C VAL A 52 5.59 -5.55 -21.20
N GLU A 53 6.53 -6.47 -21.03
CA GLU A 53 7.52 -6.82 -22.04
C GLU A 53 7.25 -8.24 -22.57
N ARG A 54 7.22 -8.40 -23.89
CA ARG A 54 7.19 -9.74 -24.51
C ARG A 54 8.60 -10.33 -24.45
N ILE A 55 8.75 -11.46 -23.76
CA ILE A 55 10.03 -12.19 -23.69
C ILE A 55 10.18 -13.11 -24.91
N GLY A 56 9.07 -13.60 -25.47
CA GLY A 56 9.07 -14.53 -26.60
C GLY A 56 8.51 -15.90 -26.22
N GLU A 57 8.80 -16.89 -27.04
CA GLU A 57 8.26 -18.26 -26.91
C GLU A 57 9.10 -19.12 -25.95
N LEU A 58 8.45 -20.10 -25.32
CA LEU A 58 9.13 -21.10 -24.50
C LEU A 58 9.63 -22.24 -25.39
N GLU A 59 10.87 -22.67 -25.16
CA GLU A 59 11.43 -23.85 -25.84
C GLU A 59 10.71 -25.15 -25.45
N SER A 60 10.30 -25.28 -24.18
CA SER A 60 9.77 -26.54 -23.64
C SER A 60 8.30 -26.79 -23.94
N LYS A 61 7.56 -25.77 -24.38
CA LYS A 61 6.13 -25.88 -24.71
C LYS A 61 5.68 -24.68 -25.52
N ASP A 62 4.63 -24.88 -26.30
CA ASP A 62 3.98 -23.81 -27.04
C ASP A 62 3.28 -22.82 -26.10
N ALA A 63 4.03 -21.80 -25.69
CA ALA A 63 3.57 -20.71 -24.83
C ALA A 63 4.42 -19.47 -25.07
N THR A 64 3.78 -18.30 -25.11
CA THR A 64 4.48 -17.01 -25.09
C THR A 64 4.61 -16.50 -23.67
N ARG A 65 5.81 -16.04 -23.30
CA ARG A 65 6.09 -15.43 -22.01
C ARG A 65 6.04 -13.90 -22.11
N HIS A 66 5.28 -13.31 -21.20
CA HIS A 66 5.30 -11.88 -20.94
C HIS A 66 5.86 -11.65 -19.54
N ARG A 67 6.65 -10.59 -19.38
CA ARG A 67 7.11 -10.11 -18.08
C ARG A 67 6.40 -8.80 -17.77
N VAL A 68 5.83 -8.75 -16.59
CA VAL A 68 5.22 -7.55 -16.04
C VAL A 68 6.16 -7.02 -14.96
N LYS A 69 6.58 -5.77 -15.09
CA LYS A 69 7.43 -5.08 -14.11
C LYS A 69 6.73 -3.80 -13.66
N TRP A 70 6.78 -3.53 -12.37
CA TRP A 70 6.41 -2.24 -11.83
C TRP A 70 7.35 -1.89 -10.69
N TYR A 71 8.06 -0.78 -10.86
CA TYR A 71 8.90 -0.23 -9.80
C TYR A 71 8.11 0.90 -9.14
N SER A 72 7.58 0.59 -7.95
CA SER A 72 6.74 1.49 -7.17
C SER A 72 7.27 1.65 -5.75
N ALA A 73 7.09 2.82 -5.18
CA ALA A 73 7.37 3.11 -3.78
C ALA A 73 6.33 4.07 -3.21
N ILE A 74 6.36 4.26 -1.90
CA ILE A 74 5.58 5.27 -1.19
C ILE A 74 6.55 6.16 -0.44
N ALA A 75 6.35 7.47 -0.49
CA ALA A 75 7.13 8.44 0.26
C ALA A 75 6.23 9.21 1.22
N VAL A 76 6.70 9.35 2.46
CA VAL A 76 6.09 10.19 3.48
C VAL A 76 6.92 11.48 3.55
N LEU A 77 6.44 12.55 2.92
CA LEU A 77 7.17 13.81 2.81
C LEU A 77 7.16 14.60 4.13
N SER A 78 6.16 14.35 4.99
CA SER A 78 6.06 14.93 6.33
C SER A 78 5.56 13.89 7.33
N THR A 79 6.23 13.75 8.47
CA THR A 79 5.79 12.84 9.55
C THR A 79 4.46 13.28 10.18
N LEU A 80 4.10 14.56 10.07
CA LEU A 80 2.82 15.10 10.54
C LEU A 80 1.66 14.68 9.65
N SER A 81 1.93 14.22 8.43
CA SER A 81 0.89 13.84 7.47
C SER A 81 0.36 12.43 7.65
N MET A 82 0.88 11.67 8.61
CA MET A 82 0.47 10.28 8.86
C MET A 82 0.42 9.99 10.35
N ALA A 83 -0.63 9.30 10.76
CA ALA A 83 -0.81 8.78 12.10
C ALA A 83 -1.28 7.32 12.05
N ARG A 84 -1.01 6.57 13.12
CA ARG A 84 -1.55 5.23 13.32
C ARG A 84 -2.13 5.07 14.72
N LEU A 85 -3.24 4.38 14.81
CA LEU A 85 -3.84 3.90 16.06
C LEU A 85 -3.59 2.40 16.16
N ILE A 86 -2.81 1.98 17.17
CA ILE A 86 -2.49 0.58 17.44
C ILE A 86 -3.38 0.02 18.55
N GLY A 87 -3.52 -1.31 18.62
CA GLY A 87 -4.26 -1.97 19.70
C GLY A 87 -5.77 -1.97 19.48
N VAL A 88 -6.22 -1.79 18.24
CA VAL A 88 -7.65 -1.86 17.90
C VAL A 88 -8.04 -3.33 17.89
N ARG A 89 -8.79 -3.77 18.89
CA ARG A 89 -9.21 -5.16 18.99
C ARG A 89 -10.35 -5.46 18.01
N THR A 90 -10.20 -6.51 17.23
CA THR A 90 -11.21 -7.00 16.28
C THR A 90 -12.12 -8.05 16.91
#